data_AF-A0A2R3N0Z6-F1
#
_entry.id   AF-A0A2R3N0Z6-F1
#
_cell.length_a   1.000
_cell.length_b   1.000
_cell.length_c   1.000
_cell.angle_alpha   90.00
_cell.angle_beta   90.00
_cell.angle_gamma   90.00
#
_symmetry.space_group_name_H-M   'P 1'
#
loop_
_entity.id
_entity.type
_entity.pdbx_description
1 polymer ?
#
loop_
_entity_poly.entity_id
_entity_poly.type
_entity_poly.pdbx_seq_one_letter_code
_entity_poly.pdbx_strand_id
1 'polypeptide(L)'
;MELLVKTVSWFLTAIEIALFARVLLSWVPSGSPMITRVKGFLYELTEPLLEPIRKLIERSIFQGNGNIFDISPLIAFIVIDALKAIL
;
A
#
# COMPACT_ATOMS: atom_id res chain seq x y z
N MET A 1 -1.26 -10.31 26.18
CA MET A 1 -1.38 -9.02 25.47
C MET A 1 -0.15 -8.71 24.63
N GLU A 2 1.06 -8.83 25.17
CA GLU A 2 2.31 -8.56 24.42
C GLU A 2 2.45 -9.36 23.11
N LEU A 3 2.13 -10.67 23.11
CA LEU A 3 2.20 -11.49 21.89
C LEU A 3 1.24 -11.01 20.80
N LEU A 4 0.05 -10.54 21.17
CA LEU A 4 -0.94 -10.02 20.22
C LEU A 4 -0.43 -8.73 19.58
N VAL A 5 0.04 -7.78 20.39
CA VAL A 5 0.60 -6.50 19.93
C VAL A 5 1.77 -6.73 18.98
N LYS A 6 2.70 -7.63 19.35
CA LYS A 6 3.82 -8.00 18.46
C LYS A 6 3.32 -8.61 17.15
N THR A 7 2.39 -9.57 17.20
CA THR A 7 1.85 -10.20 15.99
C THR A 7 1.24 -9.16 15.05
N VAL A 8 0.43 -8.22 15.58
CA VAL A 8 -0.19 -7.15 14.77
C VAL A 8 0.87 -6.21 14.20
N SER A 9 1.86 -5.80 15.00
CA SER A 9 2.95 -4.93 14.55
C SER A 9 3.79 -5.56 13.43
N TRP A 10 4.08 -6.86 13.53
CA TRP A 10 4.78 -7.61 12.50
C TRP A 10 3.94 -7.75 11.22
N PHE A 11 2.64 -7.98 11.36
CA PHE A 11 1.72 -8.01 10.23
C PHE A 11 1.65 -6.65 9.50
N LEU A 12 1.53 -5.55 10.23
CA LEU A 12 1.57 -4.20 9.66
C LEU A 12 2.89 -3.91 8.95
N THR A 13 4.02 -4.37 9.51
CA THR A 13 5.35 -4.27 8.87
C THR A 13 5.43 -5.08 7.58
N ALA A 14 4.81 -6.27 7.53
CA ALA A 14 4.76 -7.06 6.30
C ALA A 14 3.95 -6.35 5.18
N ILE A 15 2.83 -5.71 5.53
CA ILE A 15 2.05 -4.89 4.57
C ILE A 15 2.88 -3.71 4.08
N GLU A 16 3.57 -3.02 4.97
CA GLU A 16 4.43 -1.89 4.65
C GLU A 16 5.53 -2.27 3.64
N ILE A 17 6.20 -3.40 3.86
CA ILE A 17 7.19 -3.95 2.93
C ILE A 17 6.55 -4.25 1.57
N ALA A 18 5.34 -4.83 1.55
CA ALA A 18 4.63 -5.12 0.30
C ALA A 18 4.25 -3.84 -0.46
N LEU A 19 3.80 -2.79 0.23
CA LEU A 19 3.54 -1.47 -0.35
C LEU A 19 4.81 -0.86 -0.92
N PHE A 20 5.92 -0.94 -0.20
CA PHE A 20 7.21 -0.43 -0.66
C PHE A 20 7.68 -1.16 -1.91
N ALA A 21 7.60 -2.49 -1.91
CA ALA A 21 7.90 -3.31 -3.08
C ALA A 21 6.99 -2.96 -4.28
N ARG A 22 5.69 -2.71 -4.05
CA ARG A 22 4.74 -2.28 -5.10
C ARG A 22 5.16 -0.94 -5.70
N VAL A 23 5.50 0.04 -4.87
CA VAL A 23 5.95 1.37 -5.31
C VAL A 23 7.24 1.24 -6.13
N LEU A 24 8.25 0.52 -5.64
CA LEU A 24 9.50 0.31 -6.40
C LEU A 24 9.26 -0.40 -7.74
N LEU A 25 8.50 -1.49 -7.73
CA LEU A 25 8.24 -2.28 -8.94
C LEU A 25 7.32 -1.58 -9.94
N SER A 26 6.57 -0.55 -9.53
CA SER A 26 5.75 0.25 -10.44
C SER A 26 6.58 0.92 -11.55
N TRP A 27 7.83 1.29 -11.23
CA TRP A 27 8.79 1.88 -12.17
C TRP A 27 9.52 0.84 -13.04
N VAL A 28 9.42 -0.44 -12.68
CA VAL A 28 10.09 -1.52 -13.41
C VAL A 28 9.18 -2.03 -14.54
N PRO A 29 9.63 -2.05 -15.81
CA PRO A 29 8.84 -2.59 -16.91
C PRO A 29 8.53 -4.08 -16.73
N SER A 30 7.34 -4.50 -17.14
CA SER A 30 6.88 -5.90 -17.05
C SER A 30 7.44 -6.79 -18.16
N GLY A 31 8.77 -6.80 -18.32
CA GLY A 31 9.46 -7.53 -19.40
C GLY A 31 9.71 -9.02 -19.14
N SER A 32 9.59 -9.47 -17.88
CA SER A 32 9.79 -10.87 -17.49
C SER A 32 8.51 -11.44 -16.86
N PRO A 33 8.14 -12.71 -17.16
CA PRO A 33 7.00 -13.38 -16.53
C PRO A 33 7.07 -13.38 -15.00
N MET A 34 8.27 -13.49 -14.44
CA MET A 34 8.48 -13.44 -12.99
C MET A 34 8.12 -12.07 -12.41
N ILE A 35 8.55 -10.98 -13.06
CA ILE A 35 8.24 -9.61 -12.63
C ILE A 35 6.73 -9.38 -12.68
N THR A 36 6.07 -9.77 -13.78
CA THR A 36 4.62 -9.62 -13.93
C THR A 36 3.86 -10.37 -12.81
N ARG A 37 4.29 -11.60 -12.48
CA ARG A 37 3.67 -12.38 -11.41
C ARG A 37 3.85 -11.74 -10.03
N VAL A 38 5.05 -11.22 -9.72
CA VAL A 38 5.31 -10.52 -8.46
C VAL A 38 4.49 -9.24 -8.37
N LYS A 39 4.41 -8.45 -9.46
CA LYS A 39 3.59 -7.23 -9.50
C LYS A 39 2.10 -7.55 -9.29
N GLY A 40 1.59 -8.62 -9.90
CA GLY A 40 0.21 -9.09 -9.71
C GLY A 40 -0.07 -9.51 -8.27
N PHE A 41 0.83 -10.30 -7.67
CA PHE A 41 0.70 -10.71 -6.27
C PHE A 41 0.70 -9.51 -5.31
N LEU A 42 1.62 -8.55 -5.50
CA LEU A 42 1.66 -7.34 -4.68
C LEU A 42 0.41 -6.49 -4.88
N TYR A 43 -0.13 -6.45 -6.10
CA TYR A 43 -1.40 -5.77 -6.36
C TYR A 43 -2.52 -6.39 -5.52
N GLU A 44 -2.76 -7.70 -5.67
CA GLU A 44 -3.80 -8.43 -4.94
C GLU A 44 -3.67 -8.29 -3.42
N LEU A 45 -2.43 -8.33 -2.90
CA LEU A 45 -2.16 -8.23 -1.47
C LEU A 45 -2.44 -6.83 -0.91
N THR A 46 -2.14 -5.78 -1.67
CA THR A 46 -2.19 -4.38 -1.18
C THR A 46 -3.46 -3.64 -1.60
N GLU A 47 -4.17 -4.10 -2.63
CA GLU A 47 -5.36 -3.42 -3.16
C GLU A 47 -6.51 -3.29 -2.16
N PRO A 48 -6.81 -4.28 -1.27
CA PRO A 48 -7.85 -4.11 -0.26
C PRO A 48 -7.61 -2.92 0.68
N LEU A 49 -6.35 -2.50 0.86
CA LEU A 49 -5.99 -1.31 1.63
C LEU A 49 -6.00 -0.04 0.77
N LEU A 50 -5.48 -0.13 -0.46
CA LEU A 50 -5.33 1.03 -1.35
C LEU A 50 -6.63 1.49 -2.01
N GLU A 51 -7.54 0.56 -2.35
CA GLU A 51 -8.80 0.89 -3.03
C GLU A 51 -9.72 1.80 -2.19
N PRO A 52 -9.94 1.54 -0.88
CA PRO A 52 -10.67 2.47 -0.03
C PRO A 52 -10.00 3.84 0.09
N ILE A 53 -8.67 3.88 0.24
CA ILE A 53 -7.90 5.13 0.31
C ILE A 53 -8.08 5.93 -0.99
N ARG A 54 -7.99 5.26 -2.14
CA ARG A 54 -8.18 5.87 -3.45
C ARG A 54 -9.59 6.46 -3.60
N LYS A 55 -10.62 5.70 -3.22
CA LYS A 55 -12.02 6.18 -3.24
C LYS A 55 -12.23 7.40 -2.33
N LEU A 56 -11.53 7.50 -1.20
CA LEU A 56 -11.60 8.67 -0.34
C LEU A 56 -10.93 9.90 -0.96
N ILE A 57 -9.77 9.72 -1.60
CA ILE A 57 -9.09 10.79 -2.34
C ILE A 57 -9.98 11.28 -3.49
N GLU A 58 -10.58 10.35 -4.25
CA GLU A 58 -11.47 10.65 -5.38
C GLU A 58 -12.68 11.49 -5.00
N ARG A 59 -13.18 11.34 -3.77
CA ARG A 59 -14.31 12.10 -3.23
C ARG A 59 -13.88 13.41 -2.56
N SER A 60 -12.59 13.67 -2.45
CA SER A 60 -12.03 14.83 -1.73
C SER A 60 -11.71 15.99 -2.67
N ILE A 61 -11.43 17.16 -2.08
CA ILE A 61 -10.94 18.34 -2.79
C ILE A 61 -9.60 18.13 -3.50
N PHE A 62 -8.87 17.05 -3.18
CA PHE A 62 -7.59 16.72 -3.79
C PHE A 62 -7.74 16.11 -5.20
N GLN A 63 -8.94 15.70 -5.62
CA GLN A 63 -9.23 15.14 -6.94
C GLN A 63 -9.62 16.23 -7.96
N GLY A 64 -8.72 17.19 -8.22
CA GLY A 64 -8.88 18.18 -9.30
C GLY A 64 -8.13 17.74 -10.56
N ASN A 65 -8.84 17.57 -11.68
CA ASN A 65 -8.29 17.32 -13.04
C ASN A 65 -7.48 16.02 -13.25
N GLY A 66 -8.03 14.88 -12.82
CA GLY A 66 -7.53 13.57 -13.23
C GLY A 66 -6.15 13.29 -12.66
N ASN A 67 -6.10 12.82 -11.42
CA ASN A 67 -4.84 12.49 -10.78
C ASN A 67 -4.15 11.35 -11.53
N ILE A 68 -3.06 11.66 -12.24
CA ILE A 68 -2.24 10.70 -13.00
C ILE A 68 -1.36 9.87 -12.05
N PHE A 69 -1.12 10.37 -10.82
CA PHE A 69 -0.21 9.76 -9.86
C PHE A 69 -0.96 9.18 -8.65
N ASP A 70 -0.86 7.86 -8.46
CA ASP A 70 -1.49 7.18 -7.34
C ASP A 70 -0.76 7.51 -6.03
N ILE A 71 -1.26 8.52 -5.29
CA ILE A 71 -0.77 8.89 -3.95
C ILE A 71 -1.29 7.96 -2.85
N SER A 72 -2.18 7.01 -3.16
CA SER A 72 -2.75 6.11 -2.14
C SER A 72 -1.70 5.29 -1.37
N PRO A 73 -0.58 4.84 -1.96
CA PRO A 73 0.45 4.13 -1.19
C PRO A 73 1.11 5.03 -0.13
N LEU A 74 1.32 6.32 -0.42
CA LEU A 74 1.88 7.26 0.54
C LEU A 74 0.96 7.44 1.75
N ILE A 75 -0.34 7.59 1.51
CA ILE A 75 -1.33 7.69 2.59
C ILE A 75 -1.38 6.37 3.38
N ALA A 76 -1.26 5.21 2.71
CA ALA A 76 -1.22 3.93 3.38
C ALA A 76 -0.01 3.79 4.34
N PHE A 77 1.19 4.25 3.94
CA PHE A 77 2.35 4.31 4.84
C PHE A 77 2.05 5.12 6.10
N ILE A 78 1.52 6.33 5.94
CA ILE A 78 1.17 7.22 7.07
C ILE A 78 0.17 6.57 8.01
N VAL A 79 -0.86 5.91 7.47
CA VAL A 79 -1.88 5.21 8.27
C VAL A 79 -1.26 4.04 9.03
N ILE A 80 -0.40 3.25 8.38
CA ILE A 80 0.29 2.12 9.03
C ILE A 80 1.20 2.61 10.16
N ASP A 81 1.96 3.67 9.94
CA ASP A 81 2.84 4.26 10.97
C ASP A 81 2.05 4.79 12.16
N ALA A 82 0.93 5.47 11.89
CA ALA A 82 0.02 5.94 12.94
C ALA A 82 -0.55 4.77 13.75
N LEU A 83 -0.94 3.67 13.09
CA LEU A 83 -1.42 2.46 13.75
C LEU A 83 -0.32 1.81 14.62
N LYS A 84 0.92 1.72 14.12
CA LYS A 84 2.04 1.19 14.91
C LYS A 84 2.39 2.07 16.10
N ALA A 85 2.23 3.38 16.01
CA ALA A 85 2.54 4.31 17.08
C ALA A 85 1.59 4.18 18.29
N ILE A 86 0.38 3.64 18.09
CA ILE A 86 -0.63 3.48 19.15
C ILE A 86 -0.76 2.03 19.68
N LEU A 87 -0.07 1.08 19.07
CA LEU A 87 -0.04 -0.34 19.46
C LEU A 87 1.01 -0.60 20.55
#